data_AF-A0A382YF62-F1
#
_entry.id   AF-A0A382YF62-F1
#
_cell.length_a   1.000
_cell.length_b   1.000
_cell.length_c   1.000
_cell.angle_alpha   90.00
_cell.angle_beta   90.00
_cell.angle_gamma   90.00
#
_symmetry.space_group_name_H-M   'P 1'
#
loop_
_entity.id
_entity.type
_entity.pdbx_description
1 polymer ?
#
loop_
_entity_poly.entity_id
_entity_poly.type
_entity_poly.pdbx_seq_one_letter_code
_entity_poly.pdbx_strand_id
1 'polypeptide(L)' 'MITLNKISGIAFFIYYLITPLYSENLENRLPFIEEYQLENGMRVLIAPNYDNPVVYVNVYINASKLDDPINQAGISEDAF' A
#
# COMPACT_ATOMS: atom_id res chain seq x y z
N MET A 1 -47.29 -1.83 26.75
CA MET A 1 -45.97 -2.49 26.96
C MET A 1 -45.46 -3.25 25.72
N ILE A 2 -45.93 -2.93 24.49
CA ILE A 2 -45.52 -3.63 23.25
C ILE A 2 -44.68 -2.71 22.34
N THR A 3 -44.80 -1.39 22.50
CA THR A 3 -44.10 -0.37 21.70
C THR A 3 -42.62 -0.25 22.05
N LEU A 4 -42.24 -0.38 23.33
CA LEU A 4 -40.84 -0.24 23.78
C LEU A 4 -39.93 -1.37 23.28
N ASN A 5 -40.43 -2.63 23.26
CA ASN A 5 -39.69 -3.78 22.76
C ASN A 5 -39.43 -3.74 21.25
N LYS A 6 -40.35 -3.15 20.47
CA LYS A 6 -40.17 -2.97 19.02
C LYS A 6 -39.09 -1.93 18.72
N ILE A 7 -39.08 -0.82 19.45
CA ILE A 7 -38.05 0.24 19.32
C ILE A 7 -36.67 -0.29 19.73
N SER A 8 -36.60 -1.07 20.83
CA SER A 8 -35.38 -1.76 21.26
C SER A 8 -34.86 -2.72 20.19
N GLY A 9 -35.71 -3.57 19.63
CA GLY A 9 -35.33 -4.51 18.56
C GLY A 9 -34.81 -3.81 17.30
N ILE A 10 -35.42 -2.69 16.90
CA ILE A 10 -34.96 -1.89 15.76
C ILE A 10 -33.60 -1.27 16.05
N ALA A 11 -33.37 -0.74 17.26
CA ALA A 11 -32.08 -0.19 17.66
C ALA A 11 -30.96 -1.24 17.65
N PHE A 12 -31.24 -2.46 18.12
CA PHE A 12 -30.30 -3.58 18.02
C PHE A 12 -30.01 -3.96 16.57
N PHE A 13 -31.02 -3.97 15.71
CA PHE A 13 -30.85 -4.30 14.29
C PHE A 13 -30.00 -3.26 13.56
N ILE A 14 -30.21 -1.98 13.86
CA ILE A 14 -29.41 -0.87 13.35
C ILE A 14 -27.97 -0.97 13.87
N TYR A 15 -27.77 -1.28 15.16
CA TYR A 15 -26.44 -1.46 15.73
C TYR A 15 -25.66 -2.59 15.02
N TYR A 16 -26.30 -3.73 14.77
CA TYR A 16 -25.70 -4.85 14.03
C TYR A 16 -25.41 -4.54 12.56
N LEU A 17 -26.18 -3.64 11.94
CA LEU A 17 -25.94 -3.21 10.55
C LEU A 17 -24.77 -2.21 10.44
N ILE A 18 -24.53 -1.39 11.47
CA ILE A 18 -23.49 -0.35 11.41
C ILE A 18 -22.14 -0.85 11.95
N THR A 19 -22.10 -1.88 12.81
CA THR A 19 -20.83 -2.47 13.30
C THR A 19 -19.84 -2.89 12.20
N PRO A 20 -20.22 -3.50 11.05
CA PRO A 20 -19.26 -3.80 9.99
C PRO A 20 -18.75 -2.54 9.25
N LEU A 21 -19.48 -1.41 9.29
CA LEU A 21 -19.04 -0.14 8.69
C LEU A 21 -17.93 0.54 9.50
N TYR A 22 -17.82 0.24 10.79
CA TYR A 22 -16.73 0.72 11.66
C TYR A 22 -15.50 -0.21 11.66
N SER A 23 -15.58 -1.37 11.01
CA SER A 23 -14.47 -2.32 10.87
C SER A 23 -13.52 -1.91 9.73
N GLU A 24 -13.19 -0.63 9.61
CA GLU A 24 -11.98 -0.24 8.88
C GLU A 24 -10.79 -0.59 9.77
N ASN A 25 -10.38 -1.86 9.74
CA ASN A 25 -9.18 -2.34 10.39
C ASN A 25 -8.00 -1.46 9.95
N LEU A 26 -7.56 -0.59 10.85
CA LEU A 26 -6.44 0.34 10.66
C LEU A 26 -5.15 -0.41 10.26
N GLU A 27 -5.03 -1.66 10.69
CA GLU A 27 -3.87 -2.54 10.50
C GLU A 27 -3.61 -2.97 9.05
N ASN A 28 -4.59 -2.81 8.14
CA ASN A 28 -4.47 -3.28 6.76
C ASN A 28 -4.38 -2.15 5.72
N ARG A 29 -4.15 -0.90 6.15
CA ARG A 29 -3.86 0.17 5.20
C ARG A 29 -2.41 0.05 4.77
N LEU A 30 -2.20 -0.11 3.45
CA LEU A 30 -0.86 0.05 2.87
C LEU A 30 -0.25 1.37 3.37
N PRO A 31 1.06 1.41 3.62
CA PRO A 31 1.71 2.65 4.02
C PRO A 31 1.40 3.71 2.97
N PHE A 32 1.20 4.95 3.43
CA PHE A 32 1.10 6.06 2.52
C PHE A 32 2.41 6.20 1.75
N ILE A 33 2.31 6.28 0.42
CA ILE A 33 3.46 6.43 -0.47
C ILE A 33 3.35 7.79 -1.13
N GLU A 34 4.36 8.62 -0.95
CA GLU A 34 4.57 9.85 -1.68
C GLU A 34 5.32 9.54 -2.98
N GLU A 35 4.79 9.99 -4.10
CA GLU A 35 5.40 9.82 -5.42
C GLU A 35 5.90 11.15 -5.96
N TYR A 36 7.16 11.16 -6.38
CA TYR A 36 7.82 12.30 -7.00
C TYR A 36 8.36 11.92 -8.37
N GLN A 37 8.28 12.86 -9.31
CA GLN A 37 8.88 12.76 -10.63
C GLN A 37 9.98 13.82 -10.72
N LEU A 38 11.24 13.38 -10.79
CA LEU A 38 12.38 14.28 -10.93
C LEU A 38 12.49 14.80 -12.38
N GLU A 39 13.22 15.91 -12.57
CA GLU A 39 13.42 16.55 -13.88
C GLU A 39 14.03 15.62 -14.93
N ASN A 40 14.86 14.66 -14.50
CA ASN A 40 15.51 13.68 -15.37
C ASN A 40 14.59 12.48 -15.73
N GLY A 41 13.33 12.48 -15.32
CA GLY A 41 12.41 11.37 -15.60
C GLY A 41 12.48 10.22 -14.59
N MET A 42 13.29 10.32 -13.53
CA MET A 42 13.28 9.33 -12.45
C MET A 42 12.05 9.47 -11.54
N ARG A 43 11.36 8.35 -11.30
CA ARG A 43 10.28 8.25 -10.32
C ARG A 43 10.84 7.84 -8.97
N VAL A 44 10.53 8.60 -7.93
CA VAL A 44 10.95 8.35 -6.54
C VAL A 44 9.70 8.11 -5.70
N LEU A 45 9.70 6.98 -4.97
CA LEU A 45 8.64 6.62 -4.04
C LEU A 45 9.18 6.71 -2.62
N ILE A 46 8.54 7.50 -1.78
CA ILE A 46 8.89 7.65 -0.36
C ILE A 46 7.73 7.12 0.46
N ALA A 47 7.98 6.12 1.29
CA ALA A 47 6.99 5.55 2.21
C ALA A 47 7.47 5.76 3.65
N PRO A 48 7.09 6.87 4.30
CA PRO A 48 7.51 7.14 5.67
C PRO A 48 7.01 6.05 6.62
N ASN A 49 7.93 5.49 7.40
CA ASN A 49 7.62 4.56 8.49
C ASN A 49 8.41 4.99 9.73
N TYR A 50 7.70 5.36 10.80
CA TYR A 50 8.29 5.84 12.05
C TYR A 50 8.27 4.79 13.17
N ASP A 51 7.73 3.59 12.90
CA ASP A 51 7.65 2.49 13.87
C ASP A 51 9.02 1.81 14.07
N ASN A 52 9.94 2.00 13.12
CA ASN A 52 11.28 1.41 13.16
C ASN A 52 12.32 2.44 12.65
N PRO A 53 13.46 2.65 13.37
CA PRO A 53 14.50 3.59 12.96
C PRO A 53 15.41 3.07 11.84
N VAL A 54 14.89 2.24 10.93
CA VAL A 54 15.62 1.68 9.78
C VAL A 54 15.11 2.31 8.50
N VAL A 55 16.04 2.76 7.67
CA VAL A 55 15.76 3.30 6.33
C VAL A 55 16.15 2.26 5.28
N TYR A 56 15.21 1.87 4.44
CA TYR A 56 15.44 1.01 3.28
C TYR A 56 15.48 1.86 2.01
N VAL A 57 16.48 1.63 1.17
CA VAL A 57 16.60 2.28 -0.14
C VAL A 57 16.72 1.18 -1.19
N ASN A 58 15.80 1.18 -2.15
CA ASN A 58 15.79 0.24 -3.27
C ASN A 58 15.82 1.04 -4.57
N VAL A 59 16.63 0.62 -5.52
CA VAL A 59 16.68 1.19 -6.87
C VAL A 59 16.23 0.11 -7.84
N TYR A 60 15.22 0.43 -8.64
CA TYR A 60 14.72 -0.46 -9.69
C TYR A 60 15.02 0.16 -11.04
N ILE A 61 15.70 -0.62 -11.90
CA ILE A 61 15.98 -0.24 -13.27
C ILE A 61 15.19 -1.20 -14.15
N ASN A 62 14.44 -0.65 -15.10
CA ASN A 62 13.68 -1.44 -16.06
C ASN A 62 14.59 -1.89 -17.21
N ALA A 63 15.59 -2.71 -16.89
CA ALA A 63 16.50 -3.34 -17.84
C ALA A 63 16.94 -4.70 -17.28
N SER A 64 17.09 -5.68 -18.15
CA SER A 64 17.55 -7.02 -17.77
C SER A 64 18.15 -7.74 -18.97
N LYS A 65 18.37 -9.06 -18.85
CA LYS A 65 19.00 -9.92 -19.85
C LYS A 65 18.33 -9.86 -21.23
N LEU A 66 17.04 -9.54 -21.30
CA LEU A 66 16.33 -9.36 -22.58
C LEU A 66 16.77 -8.11 -23.34
N ASP A 67 17.33 -7.13 -22.63
CA ASP A 67 17.83 -5.87 -23.17
C ASP A 67 19.34 -5.93 -23.49
N ASP A 68 20.00 -7.05 -23.18
CA ASP A 68 21.43 -7.24 -23.48
C ASP A 68 21.66 -7.18 -24.99
N PRO A 69 22.62 -6.37 -25.48
CA PRO A 69 23.04 -6.42 -26.86
C PRO A 69 23.56 -7.81 -27.25
N ILE A 70 23.37 -8.21 -28.51
CA ILE A 70 23.79 -9.53 -29.02
C ILE A 70 25.27 -9.83 -28.74
N ASN A 71 26.12 -8.81 -28.78
CA ASN A 71 27.56 -8.91 -28.54
C ASN A 71 27.99 -8.64 -27.09
N GLN A 72 27.02 -8.46 -26.17
CA GLN A 72 27.24 -8.15 -24.76
C GLN A 72 26.29 -8.94 -23.86
N ALA A 73 26.04 -10.21 -24.20
CA ALA A 73 25.21 -11.09 -23.39
C ALA A 73 25.79 -11.22 -21.96
N GLY A 74 24.93 -11.04 -20.95
CA GLY A 74 25.30 -11.06 -19.53
C GLY A 74 25.60 -9.68 -18.95
N ILE A 75 25.65 -8.61 -19.75
CA ILE A 75 26.05 -7.28 -19.24
C ILE A 75 25.10 -6.74 -18.18
N SER A 76 23.80 -7.01 -18.29
CA SER A 76 22.83 -6.60 -17.26
C SER A 76 23.02 -7.29 -15.91
N GLU A 77 23.62 -8.49 -15.89
CA GLU A 77 23.95 -9.23 -14.66
C GLU A 77 25.31 -8.79 -14.09
N ASP A 78 26.29 -8.46 -14.95
CA ASP A 78 27.61 -8.01 -14.51
C ASP A 78 27.62 -6.55 -14.02
N ALA A 79 26.67 -5.72 -14.48
CA ALA A 79 26.62 -4.30 -14.17
C ALA A 79 26.03 -3.96 -12.79
N PHE A 80 25.32 -4.89 -12.15
CA PHE A 80 24.59 -4.68 -10.89
C PHE A 80 24.76 -5.86 -9.94
#